data_AF-A0A453QWM4-F1
#
_entry.id   AF-A0A453QWM4-F1
#
_cell.length_a   1.000
_cell.length_b   1.000
_cell.length_c   1.000
_cell.angle_alpha   90.00
_cell.angle_beta   90.00
_cell.angle_gamma   90.00
#
_symmetry.space_group_name_H-M   'P 1'
#
loop_
_entity.id
_entity.type
_entity.pdbx_description
1 polymer ?
#
loop_
_entity_poly.entity_id
_entity_poly.type
_entity_poly.pdbx_seq_one_letter_code
_entity_poly.pdbx_strand_id
1 'polypeptide(L)' 'LDIATSSMLGDLSQWVMKHYDPEMSQLVIPERGKIPFDAISVHRIWGPPNRGRKVCYVN' A
#
# COMPACT_ATOMS: atom_id res chain seq x y z
N LEU A 1 -2.81 21.11 7.33
CA LEU A 1 -3.35 19.73 7.29
C LEU A 1 -2.47 18.92 8.23
N ASP A 2 -2.80 18.93 9.53
CA ASP A 2 -2.06 18.16 10.53
C ASP A 2 -2.47 16.69 10.42
N ILE A 3 -1.64 15.88 9.78
CA ILE A 3 -1.81 14.42 9.78
C ILE A 3 -1.14 13.91 11.06
N ALA A 4 -1.76 14.19 12.20
CA ALA A 4 -1.37 13.57 13.45
C ALA A 4 -1.80 12.10 13.40
N THR A 5 -0.84 11.17 13.33
CA THR A 5 -1.15 9.73 13.38
C THR A 5 -0.04 9.00 14.13
N SER A 6 -0.20 8.89 15.45
CA SER A 6 0.69 8.10 16.32
C SER A 6 0.31 6.61 16.37
N SER A 7 -0.75 6.18 15.70
CA SER A 7 -1.05 4.77 15.47
C SER A 7 -1.95 4.63 14.24
N MET A 8 -1.82 3.54 13.48
CA MET A 8 -2.85 3.17 12.51
C MET A 8 -4.18 3.15 13.25
N LEU A 9 -5.15 3.97 12.83
CA LEU A 9 -6.53 3.86 13.34
C LEU A 9 -6.91 2.38 13.18
N GLY A 10 -7.21 1.67 14.27
CA GLY A 10 -7.54 0.24 14.19
C GLY A 10 -8.62 -0.05 13.13
N ASP A 11 -9.53 0.91 12.97
CA ASP A 11 -10.58 0.94 11.96
C ASP A 11 -10.06 0.92 10.52
N LEU A 12 -8.92 1.57 10.24
CA LEU A 12 -8.31 1.57 8.90
C LEU A 12 -7.78 0.17 8.54
N SER A 13 -7.14 -0.53 9.48
CA SER A 13 -6.62 -1.87 9.21
C SER A 13 -7.75 -2.87 8.90
N GLN A 14 -8.85 -2.79 9.67
CA GLN A 14 -10.04 -3.61 9.46
C GLN A 14 -10.74 -3.26 8.15
N TRP A 15 -10.80 -1.97 7.81
CA TRP A 15 -11.38 -1.51 6.56
C TRP A 15 -10.55 -1.98 5.36
N VAL A 16 -9.22 -1.87 5.41
CA VAL A 16 -8.31 -2.36 4.37
C VAL A 16 -8.52 -3.86 4.16
N MET A 17 -8.56 -4.66 5.24
CA MET A 17 -8.78 -6.10 5.12
C MET A 17 -10.13 -6.47 4.50
N LYS A 18 -11.20 -5.72 4.79
CA LYS A 18 -12.53 -5.96 4.21
C LYS A 18 -12.62 -5.65 2.72
N HIS A 19 -11.80 -4.71 2.24
CA HIS A 19 -11.88 -4.18 0.89
C HIS A 19 -10.70 -4.60 0.01
N TYR A 20 -9.78 -5.40 0.55
CA TYR A 20 -8.65 -5.94 -0.18
C TYR A 20 -9.06 -7.18 -0.99
N ASP A 21 -8.77 -7.14 -2.28
CA ASP A 21 -8.87 -8.26 -3.20
C ASP A 21 -7.49 -8.95 -3.29
N PRO A 22 -7.35 -10.17 -2.72
CA PRO A 22 -6.08 -10.88 -2.71
C PRO A 22 -5.69 -11.45 -4.07
N GLU A 23 -6.65 -11.76 -4.96
CA GLU A 23 -6.36 -12.35 -6.26
C GLU A 23 -5.75 -11.32 -7.19
N MET A 24 -6.29 -10.10 -7.18
CA MET A 24 -5.76 -9.01 -8.00
C MET A 24 -4.65 -8.21 -7.30
N SER A 25 -4.41 -8.46 -6.01
CA SER A 25 -3.55 -7.66 -5.14
C SER A 25 -3.92 -6.17 -5.17
N GLN A 26 -5.19 -5.85 -4.91
CA GLN A 26 -5.70 -4.47 -4.99
C GLN A 26 -6.63 -4.14 -3.83
N LEU A 27 -6.63 -2.89 -3.40
CA LEU A 27 -7.61 -2.36 -2.47
C LEU A 27 -8.71 -1.64 -3.24
N VAL A 28 -9.94 -2.13 -3.09
CA VAL A 28 -11.12 -1.58 -3.76
C VAL A 28 -11.74 -0.54 -2.85
N ILE A 29 -11.65 0.73 -3.21
CA ILE A 29 -12.31 1.82 -2.49
C ILE A 29 -13.65 2.06 -3.18
N PRO A 30 -14.79 1.76 -2.51
CA PRO A 30 -16.10 2.03 -3.07
C PRO A 30 -16.20 3.48 -3.55
N GLU A 31 -16.82 3.71 -4.69
CA GLU A 31 -17.06 5.03 -5.31
C GLU A 31 -15.80 5.81 -5.77
N ARG A 32 -14.60 5.41 -5.32
CA ARG A 32 -13.33 6.06 -5.70
C ARG A 32 -12.54 5.27 -6.75
N GLY A 33 -12.60 3.94 -6.71
CA GLY A 33 -11.87 3.06 -7.62
C GLY A 33 -10.88 2.14 -6.92
N LYS A 34 -9.90 1.62 -7.66
CA LYS A 34 -8.99 0.57 -7.20
C LYS A 34 -7.57 1.09 -7.01
N ILE A 35 -6.90 0.62 -5.95
CA ILE A 35 -5.48 0.88 -5.69
C ILE A 35 -4.71 -0.44 -5.82
N PRO A 36 -3.85 -0.62 -6.83
CA PRO A 36 -3.04 -1.82 -6.95
C PRO A 36 -1.90 -1.83 -5.93
N PHE A 37 -1.80 -2.91 -5.18
CA PHE A 37 -0.71 -3.26 -4.26
C PHE A 37 0.20 -4.32 -4.89
N ASP A 38 0.73 -4.02 -6.07
CA ASP A 38 1.75 -4.85 -6.70
C ASP A 38 3.17 -4.46 -6.23
N ALA A 39 4.15 -5.28 -6.59
CA ALA A 39 5.56 -5.04 -6.26
C ALA A 39 6.08 -3.69 -6.79
N ILE A 40 5.51 -3.19 -7.91
CA ILE A 40 5.90 -1.91 -8.50
C ILE A 40 5.36 -0.76 -7.64
N SER A 41 4.11 -0.84 -7.17
CA SER A 41 3.47 0.11 -6.27
C SER A 41 4.20 0.16 -4.92
N VAL A 42 4.53 -1.00 -4.35
CA VAL A 42 5.32 -1.07 -3.11
C VAL A 42 6.70 -0.46 -3.33
N HIS A 43 7.38 -0.80 -4.43
CA HIS A 43 8.68 -0.20 -4.78
C HIS A 43 8.57 1.31 -5.03
N ARG A 44 7.46 1.84 -5.55
CA ARG A 44 7.29 3.29 -5.77
C ARG A 44 7.15 4.05 -4.44
N ILE A 45 6.46 3.47 -3.47
CA ILE A 45 6.14 4.11 -2.18
C ILE A 45 7.27 3.88 -1.15
N TRP A 46 7.77 2.65 -1.07
CA TRP A 46 8.74 2.19 -0.08
C TRP A 46 10.13 1.94 -0.66
N GLY A 47 10.26 1.90 -1.99
CA GLY A 47 11.57 1.78 -2.59
C GLY A 47 12.38 3.04 -2.27
N PRO A 48 13.64 2.89 -1.82
CA PRO A 48 14.51 4.04 -1.68
C PRO A 48 14.55 4.78 -3.03
N PRO A 49 14.65 6.13 -3.04
CA PRO A 49 14.84 6.85 -4.29
C PRO A 49 16.03 6.18 -4.97
N ASN A 50 15.77 5.58 -6.13
CA ASN A 50 16.68 4.68 -6.84
C ASN A 50 17.83 5.51 -7.45
N ARG A 51 18.61 6.16 -6.57
CA ARG A 51 19.80 6.99 -6.82
C ARG A 51 21.08 6.16 -6.67
N GLY A 52 20.96 4.85 -6.41
CA GLY A 52 22.07 3.92 -6.28
C GLY A 52 21.61 2.48 -5.99
N ARG A 53 22.41 1.51 -6.47
CA ARG A 53 22.32 0.02 -6.43
C ARG A 53 20.93 -0.63 -6.21
N LYS A 54 20.53 -1.45 -7.19
CA LYS A 54 19.33 -2.31 -7.16
C LYS A 54 19.23 -3.12 -5.87
N VAL A 55 18.11 -2.96 -5.16
CA VAL A 55 17.73 -3.81 -4.02
C VAL A 55 17.04 -5.05 -4.58
N CYS A 56 17.58 -6.24 -4.30
CA CYS A 56 16.97 -7.51 -4.63
C CYS A 56 16.00 -7.92 -3.51
N TYR A 57 14.74 -8.15 -3.84
CA TYR A 57 13.81 -8.82 -2.94
C TYR A 57 14.02 -10.32 -3.05
N VAL A 58 14.24 -11.00 -1.92
CA VAL A 58 14.34 -12.45 -1.87
C VAL A 58 12.92 -12.99 -1.72
N ASN A 59 12.54 -13.89 -2.63
CA ASN A 59 11.22 -14.51 -2.73
C ASN A 59 10.98 -15.50 -1.60
#